data_AF-A0AAE1WXH2-F1
#
_entry.id   AF-A0AAE1WXH2-F1
#
_cell.length_a   1.000
_cell.length_b   1.000
_cell.length_c   1.000
_cell.angle_alpha   90.00
_cell.angle_beta   90.00
_cell.angle_gamma   90.00
#
_symmetry.space_group_name_H-M   'P 1'
#
loop_
_entity.id
_entity.type
_entity.pdbx_description
1 polymer ?
#
loop_
_entity_poly.entity_id
_entity_poly.type
_entity_poly.pdbx_seq_one_letter_code
_entity_poly.pdbx_strand_id
1 'polypeptide(L)'
;MKKAERFSFCSEGILIEGETEPLKIDLLVLATGFKGVHKLKTTFTSATFRDLMDKDTRLPLYRECIHPRIPQLAFIGVSESIANLFTSEMTCRWLAELLDGTFKLPSITEMEEDVCQWNNYMKQSLGESYSRSCLGAVQIWYNDQLCKDMGWKPHRKKGPFRELFEPYGPMDYS
;
A
#
# COMPACT_ATOMS: atom_id res chain seq x y z
N MET A 1 -27.59 1.37 14.77
CA MET A 1 -26.38 2.01 15.35
C MET A 1 -26.49 3.50 15.12
N LYS A 2 -26.46 4.33 16.19
CA LYS A 2 -26.50 5.80 16.07
C LYS A 2 -25.15 6.24 15.50
N LYS A 3 -25.13 6.91 14.35
CA LYS A 3 -23.89 7.48 13.80
C LYS A 3 -23.65 8.82 14.47
N ALA A 4 -22.45 9.01 15.01
CA ALA A 4 -21.97 10.27 15.55
C ALA A 4 -20.74 10.68 14.74
N GLU A 5 -20.78 11.84 14.08
CA GLU A 5 -19.65 12.31 13.26
C GLU A 5 -18.50 12.83 14.11
N ARG A 6 -18.81 13.48 15.24
CA ARG A 6 -17.84 14.00 16.18
C ARG A 6 -18.32 13.81 17.60
N PHE A 7 -17.37 13.70 18.52
CA PHE A 7 -17.63 13.65 19.95
C PHE A 7 -16.47 14.32 20.70
N SER A 8 -16.73 14.73 21.92
CA SER A 8 -15.72 15.21 22.87
C SER A 8 -15.78 14.41 24.17
N PHE A 9 -14.67 14.41 24.90
CA PHE A 9 -14.59 13.78 26.21
C PHE A 9 -15.10 14.75 27.29
N CYS A 10 -15.82 14.24 28.26
CA CYS A 10 -16.22 14.96 29.46
C CYS A 10 -16.07 14.09 30.71
N SER A 11 -16.23 14.65 31.90
CA SER A 11 -16.11 13.93 33.17
C SER A 11 -17.09 12.76 33.31
N GLU A 12 -18.20 12.78 32.59
CA GLU A 12 -19.28 11.79 32.70
C GLU A 12 -19.26 10.74 31.58
N GLY A 13 -18.38 10.87 30.59
CA GLY A 13 -18.32 10.00 29.41
C GLY A 13 -17.98 10.78 28.14
N ILE A 14 -18.81 10.65 27.09
CA ILE A 14 -18.64 11.38 25.83
C ILE A 14 -19.83 12.28 25.54
N LEU A 15 -19.59 13.46 24.98
CA LEU A 15 -20.62 14.32 24.43
C LEU A 15 -20.62 14.18 22.91
N ILE A 16 -21.72 13.72 22.34
CA ILE A 16 -21.89 13.61 20.89
C ILE A 16 -22.31 14.98 20.34
N GLU A 17 -21.71 15.39 19.22
CA GLU A 17 -22.08 16.65 18.58
C GLU A 17 -23.58 16.66 18.21
N GLY A 18 -24.29 17.70 18.66
CA GLY A 18 -25.76 17.82 18.50
C GLY A 18 -26.58 17.26 19.67
N GLU A 19 -25.96 16.60 20.64
CA GLU A 19 -26.60 16.18 21.89
C GLU A 19 -26.27 17.19 23.01
N THR A 20 -27.24 17.47 23.87
CA THR A 20 -27.04 18.36 25.04
C THR A 20 -26.53 17.61 26.25
N GLU A 21 -26.90 16.34 26.39
CA GLU A 21 -26.56 15.51 27.54
C GLU A 21 -25.39 14.57 27.20
N PRO A 22 -24.41 14.43 28.11
CA PRO A 22 -23.36 13.43 27.95
C PRO A 22 -23.90 12.00 27.94
N LEU A 23 -23.33 11.18 27.04
CA LEU A 23 -23.52 9.74 27.06
C LEU A 23 -22.54 9.12 28.08
N LYS A 24 -23.11 8.58 29.15
CA LYS A 24 -22.35 7.85 30.17
C LYS A 24 -21.80 6.55 29.59
N ILE A 25 -20.48 6.41 29.60
CA ILE A 25 -19.78 5.23 29.09
C ILE A 25 -18.68 4.80 30.05
N ASP A 26 -18.56 3.49 30.29
CA ASP A 26 -17.50 2.92 31.11
C ASP A 26 -16.22 2.62 30.29
N LEU A 27 -16.38 2.36 28.98
CA LEU A 27 -15.29 2.00 28.08
C LEU A 27 -15.52 2.57 26.68
N LEU A 28 -14.49 3.23 26.14
CA LEU A 28 -14.43 3.66 24.75
C LEU A 28 -13.32 2.92 24.00
N VAL A 29 -13.66 2.24 22.90
CA VAL A 29 -12.69 1.59 22.02
C VAL A 29 -12.52 2.40 20.74
N LEU A 30 -11.37 3.04 20.57
CA LEU A 30 -11.05 3.83 19.39
C LEU A 30 -10.45 2.95 18.27
N ALA A 31 -11.32 2.47 17.38
CA ALA A 31 -10.92 1.70 16.20
C ALA A 31 -10.51 2.61 15.00
N THR A 32 -9.74 3.68 15.26
CA THR A 32 -9.41 4.74 14.28
C THR A 32 -8.26 4.39 13.31
N GLY A 33 -7.80 3.14 13.32
CA GLY A 33 -6.69 2.67 12.46
C GLY A 33 -5.29 3.01 12.98
N PHE A 34 -4.29 2.88 12.10
CA PHE A 34 -2.86 3.01 12.43
C PHE A 34 -2.14 4.00 11.51
N LYS A 35 -1.09 4.65 12.02
CA LYS A 35 -0.20 5.55 11.27
C LYS A 35 1.08 4.84 10.81
N GLY A 36 0.95 3.81 9.97
CA GLY A 36 2.06 2.94 9.54
C GLY A 36 3.24 3.71 8.92
N VAL A 37 2.95 4.61 7.99
CA VAL A 37 3.97 5.46 7.32
C VAL A 37 4.73 6.31 8.34
N HIS A 38 4.03 6.92 9.30
CA HIS A 38 4.68 7.71 10.36
C HIS A 38 5.62 6.85 11.22
N LYS A 39 5.20 5.63 11.59
CA LYS A 39 6.04 4.69 12.35
C LYS A 39 7.29 4.28 11.57
N LEU A 40 7.17 4.04 10.26
CA LEU A 40 8.32 3.76 9.41
C LEU A 40 9.28 4.94 9.36
N LYS A 41 8.78 6.17 9.17
CA LYS A 41 9.59 7.39 9.21
C LYS A 41 10.39 7.52 10.51
N THR A 42 9.76 7.33 11.66
CA THR A 42 10.44 7.49 12.96
C THR A 42 11.46 6.39 13.26
N THR A 43 11.45 5.29 12.51
CA THR A 43 12.43 4.20 12.66
C THR A 43 13.81 4.59 12.08
N PHE A 44 13.85 5.47 11.07
CA PHE A 44 15.12 5.91 10.49
C PHE A 44 15.81 6.95 11.38
N THR A 45 17.04 6.66 11.80
CA THR A 45 17.89 7.61 12.54
C THR A 45 18.39 8.74 11.64
N SER A 46 18.62 8.47 10.35
CA SER A 46 19.12 9.44 9.38
C SER A 46 18.04 10.46 9.01
N ALA A 47 18.32 11.75 9.23
CA ALA A 47 17.45 12.84 8.79
C ALA A 47 17.20 12.80 7.27
N THR A 48 18.25 12.56 6.48
CA THR A 48 18.15 12.45 5.02
C THR A 48 17.16 11.38 4.58
N PHE A 49 17.16 10.19 5.21
CA PHE A 49 16.20 9.14 4.86
C PHE A 49 14.78 9.46 5.31
N ARG A 50 14.62 10.15 6.44
CA ARG A 50 13.30 10.65 6.86
C ARG A 50 12.74 11.64 5.85
N ASP A 51 13.54 12.61 5.41
CA ASP A 51 13.13 13.67 4.47
C ASP A 51 12.76 13.08 3.10
N LEU A 52 13.48 12.05 2.65
CA LEU A 52 13.15 11.33 1.42
C LEU A 52 11.77 10.65 1.48
N MET A 53 11.33 10.23 2.66
CA MET A 53 10.02 9.61 2.86
C MET A 53 8.90 10.63 3.14
N ASP A 54 9.22 11.93 3.27
CA ASP A 54 8.29 12.91 3.87
C ASP A 54 7.30 13.58 2.90
N LYS A 55 7.36 13.23 1.61
CA LYS A 55 6.70 14.02 0.56
C LYS A 55 5.18 13.83 0.42
N ASP A 56 4.57 12.79 0.99
CA ASP A 56 3.12 12.56 0.84
C ASP A 56 2.56 11.69 2.00
N THR A 57 1.25 11.46 1.98
CA THR A 57 0.53 10.52 2.86
C THR A 57 0.96 9.06 2.65
N ARG A 58 1.56 8.74 1.50
CA ARG A 58 2.10 7.43 1.12
C ARG A 58 3.61 7.47 0.92
N LEU A 59 4.26 6.31 1.05
CA LEU A 59 5.69 6.18 0.74
C LEU A 59 5.91 6.17 -0.80
N PRO A 60 6.88 6.94 -1.33
CA PRO A 60 7.16 6.99 -2.76
C PRO A 60 8.02 5.78 -3.18
N LEU A 61 7.39 4.60 -3.24
CA LEU A 61 8.06 3.33 -3.52
C LEU A 61 7.76 2.85 -4.94
N TYR A 62 8.81 2.64 -5.74
CA TYR A 62 8.71 1.94 -7.01
C TYR A 62 8.27 0.50 -6.74
N ARG A 63 7.22 0.07 -7.45
CA ARG A 63 6.54 -1.23 -7.26
C ARG A 63 6.11 -1.50 -5.81
N GLU A 64 5.83 -0.47 -5.01
CA GLU A 64 5.54 -0.59 -3.57
C GLU A 64 6.66 -1.27 -2.75
N CYS A 65 7.89 -1.32 -3.29
CA CYS A 65 9.01 -2.09 -2.73
C CYS A 65 10.27 -1.26 -2.54
N ILE A 66 10.78 -0.59 -3.59
CA ILE A 66 12.08 0.09 -3.56
C ILE A 66 11.89 1.61 -3.57
N HIS A 67 12.61 2.32 -2.71
CA HIS A 67 12.67 3.78 -2.81
C HIS A 67 13.66 4.19 -3.92
N PRO A 68 13.28 5.02 -4.91
CA PRO A 68 14.12 5.34 -6.07
C PRO A 68 15.52 5.86 -5.71
N ARG A 69 15.63 6.64 -4.63
CA ARG A 69 16.88 7.25 -4.15
C ARG A 69 17.58 6.45 -3.04
N ILE A 70 17.03 5.32 -2.62
CA ILE A 70 17.62 4.42 -1.61
C ILE A 70 17.48 2.96 -2.12
N PRO A 71 18.09 2.61 -3.26
CA PRO A 71 17.87 1.31 -3.90
C PRO A 71 18.41 0.12 -3.09
N GLN A 72 19.24 0.37 -2.07
CA GLN A 72 19.80 -0.65 -1.18
C GLN A 72 18.85 -1.04 -0.03
N LEU A 73 17.62 -0.53 -0.04
CA LEU A 73 16.60 -0.81 0.97
C LEU A 73 15.29 -1.20 0.28
N ALA A 74 14.75 -2.35 0.67
CA ALA A 74 13.46 -2.85 0.22
C ALA A 74 12.44 -2.86 1.36
N PHE A 75 11.21 -2.54 1.01
CA PHE A 75 10.05 -2.56 1.88
C PHE A 75 9.12 -3.68 1.42
N ILE A 76 8.74 -4.58 2.33
CA ILE A 76 7.81 -5.67 2.05
C ILE A 76 6.60 -5.54 2.98
N GLY A 77 5.41 -5.75 2.43
CA GLY A 77 4.15 -5.73 3.20
C GLY A 77 3.70 -4.32 3.63
N VAL A 78 4.22 -3.26 3.00
CA VAL A 78 3.73 -1.89 3.22
C VAL A 78 2.42 -1.63 2.49
N SER A 79 2.21 -2.29 1.35
CA SER A 79 0.97 -2.23 0.59
C SER A 79 -0.06 -3.20 1.14
N GLU A 80 -1.29 -2.70 1.31
CA GLU A 80 -2.47 -3.50 1.63
C GLU A 80 -3.11 -4.05 0.34
N SER A 81 -3.75 -5.20 0.41
CA SER A 81 -4.32 -5.95 -0.69
C SER A 81 -5.44 -6.84 -0.16
N ILE A 82 -6.29 -7.38 -1.05
CA ILE A 82 -7.31 -8.37 -0.66
C ILE A 82 -6.64 -9.64 -0.11
N ALA A 83 -5.47 -9.99 -0.66
CA ALA A 83 -4.65 -11.11 -0.20
C ALA A 83 -3.21 -10.66 0.12
N ASN A 84 -3.02 -10.00 1.27
CA ASN A 84 -1.74 -9.42 1.70
C ASN A 84 -0.56 -10.40 1.68
N LEU A 85 -0.77 -11.63 2.14
CA LEU A 85 0.28 -12.65 2.17
C LEU A 85 0.77 -12.96 0.75
N PHE A 86 -0.16 -13.12 -0.18
CA PHE A 86 0.16 -13.41 -1.56
C PHE A 86 0.83 -12.23 -2.28
N THR A 87 0.34 -11.00 -2.06
CA THR A 87 1.02 -9.80 -2.58
C THR A 87 2.45 -9.69 -2.03
N SER A 88 2.65 -9.94 -0.73
CA SER A 88 3.98 -9.92 -0.13
C SER A 88 4.90 -11.00 -0.68
N GLU A 89 4.36 -12.21 -0.93
CA GLU A 89 5.11 -13.29 -1.58
C GLU A 89 5.58 -12.88 -2.97
N MET A 90 4.70 -12.29 -3.78
CA MET A 90 5.05 -11.80 -5.12
C MET A 90 6.11 -10.70 -5.07
N THR A 91 6.01 -9.76 -4.14
CA THR A 91 7.05 -8.73 -3.95
C THR A 91 8.38 -9.34 -3.50
N CYS A 92 8.37 -10.37 -2.65
CA CYS A 92 9.58 -11.10 -2.26
C CYS A 92 10.22 -11.83 -3.44
N ARG A 93 9.43 -12.46 -4.33
CA ARG A 93 9.94 -13.10 -5.55
C ARG A 93 10.58 -12.06 -6.48
N TRP A 94 9.91 -10.94 -6.70
CA TRP A 94 10.45 -9.81 -7.48
C TRP A 94 11.76 -9.27 -6.89
N LEU A 95 11.85 -9.14 -5.56
CA LEU A 95 13.07 -8.72 -4.90
C LEU A 95 14.19 -9.76 -5.04
N ALA A 96 13.88 -11.05 -4.95
CA ALA A 96 14.87 -12.11 -5.12
C ALA A 96 15.48 -12.09 -6.52
N GLU A 97 14.65 -11.98 -7.56
CA GLU A 97 15.09 -11.85 -8.96
C GLU A 97 15.92 -10.57 -9.21
N LEU A 98 15.58 -9.47 -8.52
CA LEU A 98 16.38 -8.24 -8.55
C LEU A 98 17.77 -8.45 -7.93
N LEU A 99 17.83 -9.12 -6.78
CA LEU A 99 19.08 -9.38 -6.06
C LEU A 99 19.96 -10.40 -6.80
N ASP A 100 19.36 -11.37 -7.51
CA ASP A 100 20.08 -12.30 -8.39
C ASP A 100 20.60 -11.62 -9.66
N GLY A 101 20.06 -10.43 -10.00
CA GLY A 101 20.45 -9.67 -11.17
C GLY A 101 19.78 -10.13 -12.47
N THR A 102 18.71 -10.94 -12.37
CA THR A 102 17.85 -11.36 -13.50
C THR A 102 17.34 -10.16 -14.28
N PHE A 103 17.01 -9.08 -13.57
CA PHE A 103 16.71 -7.77 -14.15
C PHE A 103 17.38 -6.65 -13.36
N LYS A 104 17.34 -5.45 -13.90
CA LYS A 104 17.87 -4.24 -13.24
C LYS A 104 16.76 -3.24 -13.06
N LEU A 105 16.83 -2.48 -11.97
CA LEU A 105 15.96 -1.32 -11.80
C LEU A 105 16.20 -0.33 -12.94
N PRO A 106 15.14 0.36 -13.39
CA PRO A 106 15.30 1.47 -14.31
C PRO A 106 16.02 2.65 -13.62
N SER A 107 16.27 3.73 -14.36
CA SER A 107 16.89 4.92 -13.79
C SER A 107 16.05 5.53 -12.67
N ILE A 108 16.69 6.33 -11.80
CA ILE A 108 16.01 7.03 -10.70
C ILE A 108 14.87 7.88 -11.24
N THR A 109 15.08 8.58 -12.36
CA THR A 109 14.07 9.42 -12.99
C THR A 109 12.86 8.61 -13.45
N GLU A 110 13.08 7.48 -14.13
CA GLU A 110 11.98 6.60 -14.58
C GLU A 110 11.19 6.02 -13.40
N MET A 111 11.87 5.64 -12.31
CA MET A 111 11.20 5.19 -11.09
C MET A 111 10.39 6.31 -10.42
N GLU A 112 10.93 7.53 -10.33
CA GLU A 112 10.22 8.69 -9.77
C GLU A 112 8.99 9.06 -10.62
N GLU A 113 9.09 8.94 -11.94
CA GLU A 113 7.97 9.13 -12.88
C GLU A 113 6.88 8.06 -12.72
N ASP A 114 7.24 6.78 -12.65
CA ASP A 114 6.31 5.66 -12.40
C ASP A 114 5.57 5.85 -11.06
N VAL A 115 6.31 6.18 -10.00
CA VAL A 115 5.73 6.48 -8.67
C VAL A 115 4.77 7.66 -8.74
N CYS A 116 5.10 8.72 -9.48
CA CYS A 116 4.22 9.87 -9.66
C CYS A 116 2.93 9.50 -10.40
N GLN A 117 3.03 8.75 -11.50
CA GLN A 117 1.88 8.26 -12.28
C GLN A 117 0.98 7.36 -11.43
N TRP A 118 1.58 6.42 -10.71
CA TRP A 118 0.89 5.53 -9.80
C TRP A 118 0.16 6.28 -8.69
N ASN A 119 0.81 7.29 -8.10
CA ASN A 119 0.18 8.14 -7.09
C ASN A 119 -1.01 8.93 -7.65
N ASN A 120 -0.90 9.46 -8.86
CA ASN A 120 -2.00 10.17 -9.50
C ASN A 120 -3.19 9.25 -9.79
N TYR A 121 -2.94 8.04 -10.32
CA TYR A 121 -3.97 7.03 -10.52
C TYR A 121 -4.70 6.69 -9.21
N MET A 122 -3.94 6.49 -8.14
CA MET A 122 -4.49 6.14 -6.83
C MET A 122 -5.29 7.29 -6.20
N LYS A 123 -4.86 8.55 -6.37
CA LYS A 123 -5.63 9.74 -5.95
C LYS A 123 -6.98 9.81 -6.68
N GLN A 124 -6.99 9.56 -7.98
CA GLN A 124 -8.21 9.53 -8.79
C GLN A 124 -9.15 8.38 -8.40
N SER A 125 -8.59 7.19 -8.12
CA SER A 125 -9.37 5.98 -7.88
C SER A 125 -9.95 5.87 -6.47
N LEU A 126 -9.23 6.38 -5.44
CA LEU A 126 -9.59 6.19 -4.02
C LEU A 126 -10.04 7.46 -3.30
N GLY A 127 -9.91 8.64 -3.92
CA GLY A 127 -10.33 9.92 -3.32
C GLY A 127 -9.72 10.16 -1.93
N GLU A 128 -10.55 10.47 -0.93
CA GLU A 128 -10.12 10.78 0.44
C GLU A 128 -9.49 9.60 1.20
N SER A 129 -9.72 8.35 0.74
CA SER A 129 -9.11 7.14 1.32
C SER A 129 -7.68 6.88 0.82
N TYR A 130 -7.12 7.79 0.02
CA TYR A 130 -5.80 7.70 -0.61
C TYR A 130 -4.62 7.55 0.37
N SER A 131 -4.79 7.81 1.66
CA SER A 131 -3.69 7.75 2.63
C SER A 131 -3.04 6.36 2.80
N ARG A 132 -3.61 5.30 2.22
CA ARG A 132 -3.06 3.94 2.25
C ARG A 132 -2.67 3.44 0.86
N SER A 133 -1.51 2.81 0.75
CA SER A 133 -1.13 2.02 -0.43
C SER A 133 -2.00 0.76 -0.53
N CYS A 134 -3.21 0.86 -1.09
CA CYS A 134 -4.12 -0.28 -1.24
C CYS A 134 -4.15 -0.79 -2.70
N LEU A 135 -3.64 -1.98 -2.92
CA LEU A 135 -3.63 -2.69 -4.21
C LEU A 135 -4.89 -3.53 -4.44
N GLY A 136 -5.89 -3.50 -3.54
CA GLY A 136 -7.01 -4.44 -3.55
C GLY A 136 -7.78 -4.50 -4.87
N ALA A 137 -8.05 -3.35 -5.52
CA ALA A 137 -8.79 -3.31 -6.77
C ALA A 137 -7.94 -3.64 -8.02
N VAL A 138 -6.62 -3.65 -7.90
CA VAL A 138 -5.68 -3.72 -9.03
C VAL A 138 -4.60 -4.80 -8.83
N GLN A 139 -4.82 -5.73 -7.90
CA GLN A 139 -3.81 -6.70 -7.48
C GLN A 139 -3.28 -7.55 -8.65
N ILE A 140 -4.18 -7.96 -9.56
CA ILE A 140 -3.81 -8.74 -10.77
C ILE A 140 -2.87 -7.90 -11.63
N TRP A 141 -3.29 -6.68 -11.99
CA TRP A 141 -2.47 -5.76 -12.78
C TRP A 141 -1.11 -5.47 -12.13
N TYR A 142 -1.07 -5.27 -10.81
CA TYR A 142 0.17 -5.04 -10.08
C TYR A 142 1.11 -6.24 -10.18
N ASN A 143 0.61 -7.45 -9.94
CA ASN A 143 1.40 -8.67 -10.07
C ASN A 143 1.90 -8.87 -11.51
N ASP A 144 1.10 -8.49 -12.51
CA ASP A 144 1.48 -8.55 -13.91
C ASP A 144 2.64 -7.59 -14.23
N GLN A 145 2.72 -6.43 -13.58
CA GLN A 145 3.89 -5.54 -13.71
C GLN A 145 5.14 -6.19 -13.11
N LEU A 146 5.05 -6.80 -11.92
CA LEU A 146 6.18 -7.52 -11.34
C LEU A 146 6.64 -8.66 -12.27
N CYS A 147 5.70 -9.38 -12.87
CA CYS A 147 6.02 -10.42 -13.85
C CYS A 147 6.78 -9.84 -15.06
N LYS A 148 6.33 -8.71 -15.62
CA LYS A 148 7.04 -8.08 -16.75
C LYS A 148 8.48 -7.73 -16.39
N ASP A 149 8.70 -7.14 -15.22
CA ASP A 149 10.03 -6.75 -14.74
C ASP A 149 10.95 -8.00 -14.63
N MET A 150 10.44 -9.11 -14.09
CA MET A 150 11.17 -10.38 -13.95
C MET A 150 11.32 -11.18 -15.27
N GLY A 151 10.76 -10.71 -16.40
CA GLY A 151 10.72 -11.49 -17.65
C GLY A 151 9.76 -12.70 -17.61
N TRP A 152 8.89 -12.72 -16.62
CA TRP A 152 7.84 -13.71 -16.39
C TRP A 152 6.64 -13.42 -17.29
N LYS A 153 5.93 -14.45 -17.76
CA LYS A 153 4.70 -14.25 -18.54
C LYS A 153 3.65 -13.51 -17.67
N PRO A 154 3.04 -12.41 -18.10
CA PRO A 154 1.99 -11.78 -17.29
C PRO A 154 0.68 -12.56 -17.36
N HIS A 155 0.33 -13.01 -18.57
CA HIS A 155 -0.85 -13.84 -18.83
C HIS A 155 -0.54 -15.31 -18.58
N ARG A 156 -1.22 -15.93 -17.61
CA ARG A 156 -0.83 -17.24 -17.08
C ARG A 156 -1.82 -18.35 -17.35
N LYS A 157 -3.06 -18.02 -17.69
CA LYS A 157 -4.06 -19.04 -17.96
C LYS A 157 -3.96 -19.52 -19.40
N LYS A 158 -4.27 -20.80 -19.61
CA LYS A 158 -4.21 -21.42 -20.93
C LYS A 158 -5.40 -20.95 -21.77
N GLY A 159 -5.12 -20.04 -22.70
CA GLY A 159 -6.06 -19.55 -23.71
C GLY A 159 -6.84 -18.30 -23.26
N PRO A 160 -7.35 -17.52 -24.23
CA PRO A 160 -7.89 -16.18 -23.98
C PRO A 160 -9.17 -16.17 -23.15
N PHE A 161 -9.99 -17.24 -23.24
CA PHE A 161 -11.24 -17.32 -22.48
C PHE A 161 -10.98 -17.51 -20.98
N ARG A 162 -10.07 -18.43 -20.63
CA ARG A 162 -9.70 -18.65 -19.23
C ARG A 162 -9.03 -17.43 -18.63
N GLU A 163 -8.14 -16.83 -19.39
CA GLU A 163 -7.43 -15.60 -19.01
C GLU A 163 -8.37 -14.45 -18.64
N LEU A 164 -9.52 -14.34 -19.32
CA LEU A 164 -10.48 -13.26 -19.09
C LEU A 164 -11.51 -13.57 -18.00
N PHE A 165 -11.93 -14.83 -17.87
CA PHE A 165 -13.10 -15.21 -17.06
C PHE A 165 -12.79 -16.03 -15.81
N GLU A 166 -11.65 -16.73 -15.74
CA GLU A 166 -11.28 -17.48 -14.53
C GLU A 166 -10.59 -16.57 -13.51
N PRO A 167 -10.84 -16.77 -12.20
CA PRO A 167 -10.19 -15.98 -11.17
C PRO A 167 -8.69 -16.26 -11.12
N TYR A 168 -7.93 -15.20 -10.90
CA TYR A 168 -6.50 -15.28 -10.61
C TYR A 168 -6.25 -15.70 -9.17
N GLY A 169 -5.34 -16.65 -8.96
CA GLY A 169 -4.92 -17.11 -7.65
C GLY A 169 -3.41 -17.30 -7.54
N PRO A 170 -2.90 -17.58 -6.33
CA PRO A 170 -1.45 -17.73 -6.09
C PRO A 170 -0.78 -18.79 -6.98
N MET A 171 -1.49 -19.89 -7.26
CA MET A 171 -0.99 -20.98 -8.11
C MET A 171 -0.81 -20.58 -9.58
N ASP A 172 -1.40 -19.47 -10.04
CA ASP A 172 -1.13 -18.96 -11.39
C ASP A 172 0.27 -18.31 -11.49
N TYR A 173 0.91 -18.02 -10.35
CA TYR A 173 2.22 -17.36 -10.24
C TYR A 173 3.32 -18.25 -9.62
N SER A 174 3.02 -19.53 -9.38
CA SER A 174 3.96 -20.51 -8.83
C SER A 174 4.92 -21.07 -9.88
#